data_AF-A0A0A2V0V1-F1
#
_entry.id   AF-A0A0A2V0V1-F1
#
_cell.length_a   1.000
_cell.length_b   1.000
_cell.length_c   1.000
_cell.angle_alpha   90.00
_cell.angle_beta   90.00
_cell.angle_gamma   90.00
#
_symmetry.space_group_name_H-M   'P 1'
#
loop_
_entity.id
_entity.type
_entity.pdbx_description
1 polymer ?
#
loop_
_entity_poly.entity_id
_entity_poly.type
_entity_poly.pdbx_seq_one_letter_code
_entity_poly.pdbx_strand_id
1 'polypeptide(L)'
;MLLADKVKWIIKEKNRTGPNMERDINIVQTYYGLGSQLLPTYQSVADKFGISSRERVRQIINGKFRDKVSLEDMAELSQIANFIKKKGVIFVDELMESLVESSLLSKETKIVGLLQLLHTFNLCKEFELYNVDLRKPTNTDIEEGKQLLLTHEGEQKLLLEMYQRIKTYPGMHGICNLYDVFENENLNGSYLPIIKKLISHSEYSWVNQSNENQYFYLFENRSNVIKNMLGKTCNITKNIPIYILVELIYKYISKRTLTLEPPSKEIIEIYIHNSTYMSIQGGNAFLDLEPKKLDLIEKDILDFYKNIGRNTITYTEVRSYLERKEYTKAYYDKVLFSSPFIYIDESKGRGNYQFILVSNFNESSTNDKMIEYSLYKDKLKELNGKTDKPYNEMVRQEQQILRNMLFKNKNTETCAICGRKFSVRSLVAAHKKKRKDCSESERTDPHIVFPLCLFGCDYLYEEGNIRIALGEVMIEPNNDLQETEIDYLNVINGNEIAKRWQLGEESYFLK
;
A
#
# COMPACT_ATOMS: atom_id res chain seq x y z
N MET A 1 26.37 -26.32 -2.51
CA MET A 1 25.45 -27.13 -3.35
C MET A 1 24.04 -26.80 -2.88
N LEU A 2 23.09 -26.59 -3.79
CA LEU A 2 21.72 -26.27 -3.39
C LEU A 2 21.10 -27.46 -2.66
N LEU A 3 20.16 -27.19 -1.75
CA LEU A 3 19.51 -28.24 -0.96
C LEU A 3 18.86 -29.34 -1.81
N ALA A 4 18.24 -28.96 -2.93
CA ALA A 4 17.66 -29.92 -3.89
C ALA A 4 18.73 -30.88 -4.45
N ASP A 5 19.87 -30.34 -4.88
CA ASP A 5 20.99 -31.12 -5.41
C ASP A 5 21.63 -32.00 -4.34
N LYS A 6 21.72 -31.51 -3.09
CA LYS A 6 22.21 -32.27 -1.94
C LYS A 6 21.33 -33.47 -1.64
N VAL A 7 20.00 -33.28 -1.60
CA VAL A 7 19.04 -34.38 -1.42
C VAL A 7 19.18 -35.41 -2.55
N LYS A 8 19.29 -34.95 -3.81
CA LYS A 8 19.49 -35.83 -4.96
C LYS A 8 20.79 -36.64 -4.83
N TRP A 9 21.89 -35.99 -4.47
CA TRP A 9 23.20 -36.61 -4.32
C TRP A 9 23.20 -37.68 -3.22
N ILE A 10 22.67 -37.37 -2.03
CA ILE A 10 22.60 -38.33 -0.90
C ILE A 10 21.74 -39.54 -1.24
N ILE A 11 20.58 -39.33 -1.88
CA ILE A 11 19.72 -40.46 -2.25
C ILE A 11 20.47 -41.40 -3.18
N LYS A 12 21.23 -40.88 -4.15
CA LYS A 12 22.04 -41.70 -5.06
C LYS A 12 23.19 -42.41 -4.34
N GLU A 13 23.80 -41.79 -3.34
CA GLU A 13 24.89 -42.36 -2.57
C GLU A 13 24.42 -43.50 -1.63
N LYS A 14 23.32 -43.29 -0.90
CA LYS A 14 22.85 -44.21 0.16
C LYS A 14 21.89 -45.30 -0.37
N ASN A 15 21.59 -45.33 -1.66
CA ASN A 15 20.66 -46.29 -2.27
C ASN A 15 21.26 -46.97 -3.50
N ARG A 16 20.92 -48.25 -3.71
CA ARG A 16 21.27 -48.97 -4.95
C ARG A 16 20.56 -48.34 -6.15
N THR A 17 21.31 -48.10 -7.22
CA THR A 17 20.78 -47.62 -8.51
C THR A 17 19.75 -48.59 -9.07
N GLY A 18 18.64 -48.06 -9.58
CA GLY A 18 17.57 -48.84 -10.18
C GLY A 18 16.70 -47.99 -11.11
N PRO A 19 15.79 -48.62 -11.88
CA PRO A 19 15.03 -47.94 -12.94
C PRO A 19 14.12 -46.81 -12.43
N ASN A 20 13.68 -46.90 -11.17
CA ASN A 20 12.78 -45.91 -10.55
C ASN A 20 13.53 -44.80 -9.79
N MET A 21 14.87 -44.77 -9.78
CA MET A 21 15.64 -43.90 -8.90
C MET A 21 15.32 -42.41 -9.08
N GLU A 22 15.30 -41.90 -10.33
CA GLU A 22 14.98 -40.49 -10.59
C GLU A 22 13.54 -40.15 -10.20
N ARG A 23 12.59 -41.09 -10.38
CA ARG A 23 11.21 -40.90 -9.92
C ARG A 23 11.15 -40.79 -8.39
N ASP A 24 11.84 -41.68 -7.68
CA ASP A 24 11.90 -41.68 -6.22
C ASP A 24 12.55 -40.40 -5.67
N ILE A 25 13.61 -39.90 -6.32
CA ILE A 25 14.24 -38.61 -6.00
C ILE A 25 13.23 -37.47 -6.16
N ASN A 26 12.53 -37.41 -7.30
CA ASN A 26 11.53 -36.37 -7.57
C ASN A 26 10.35 -36.42 -6.59
N ILE A 27 9.95 -37.61 -6.14
CA ILE A 27 8.93 -37.79 -5.08
C ILE A 27 9.42 -37.17 -3.76
N VAL A 28 10.66 -37.47 -3.34
CA VAL A 28 11.23 -36.94 -2.11
C VAL A 28 11.39 -35.42 -2.19
N GLN A 29 11.96 -34.90 -3.27
CA GLN A 29 12.12 -33.46 -3.50
C GLN A 29 10.76 -32.74 -3.53
N THR A 30 9.76 -33.31 -4.21
CA THR A 30 8.42 -32.70 -4.27
C THR A 30 7.76 -32.68 -2.89
N TYR A 31 7.84 -33.77 -2.13
CA TYR A 31 7.26 -33.82 -0.79
C TYR A 31 7.89 -32.78 0.16
N TYR A 32 9.20 -32.57 0.05
CA TYR A 32 9.91 -31.56 0.85
C TYR A 32 9.92 -30.16 0.21
N GLY A 33 9.05 -29.90 -0.77
CA GLY A 33 8.89 -28.58 -1.37
C GLY A 33 10.14 -28.08 -2.11
N LEU A 34 11.07 -28.96 -2.50
CA LEU A 34 12.27 -28.62 -3.27
C LEU A 34 11.95 -28.53 -4.77
N GLY A 35 10.80 -27.94 -5.11
CA GLY A 35 10.24 -27.85 -6.45
C GLY A 35 8.88 -27.13 -6.43
N SER A 36 8.17 -27.11 -7.55
CA SER A 36 7.00 -26.22 -7.76
C SER A 36 5.73 -26.52 -6.94
N GLN A 37 5.68 -27.62 -6.17
CA GLN A 37 4.47 -28.00 -5.43
C GLN A 37 4.29 -27.13 -4.18
N LEU A 38 3.19 -26.36 -4.12
CA LEU A 38 2.91 -25.43 -3.02
C LEU A 38 2.56 -26.14 -1.70
N LEU A 39 1.63 -27.09 -1.76
CA LEU A 39 1.10 -27.83 -0.60
C LEU A 39 1.42 -29.32 -0.71
N PRO A 40 2.67 -29.74 -0.42
CA PRO A 40 3.04 -31.13 -0.51
C PRO A 40 2.44 -31.94 0.66
N THR A 41 1.47 -32.78 0.32
CA THR A 41 0.96 -33.88 1.16
C THR A 41 1.24 -35.22 0.48
N TYR A 42 1.25 -36.32 1.23
CA TYR A 42 1.39 -37.66 0.62
C TYR A 42 0.36 -37.92 -0.47
N GLN A 43 -0.87 -37.40 -0.33
CA GLN A 43 -1.92 -37.54 -1.33
C GLN A 43 -1.61 -36.70 -2.59
N SER A 44 -1.30 -35.41 -2.43
CA SER A 44 -0.97 -34.56 -3.58
C SER A 44 0.23 -35.07 -4.38
N VAL A 45 1.21 -35.67 -3.70
CA VAL A 45 2.37 -36.31 -4.34
C VAL A 45 1.95 -37.60 -5.04
N ALA A 46 1.06 -38.40 -4.44
CA ALA A 46 0.53 -39.59 -5.08
C ALA A 46 -0.19 -39.23 -6.39
N ASP A 47 -1.05 -38.20 -6.36
CA ASP A 47 -1.80 -37.71 -7.51
C ASP A 47 -0.85 -37.21 -8.61
N LYS A 48 0.15 -36.39 -8.25
CA LYS A 48 1.13 -35.83 -9.19
C LYS A 48 1.96 -36.90 -9.92
N PHE A 49 2.31 -37.99 -9.24
CA PHE A 49 3.18 -39.05 -9.80
C PHE A 49 2.42 -40.31 -10.23
N GLY A 50 1.08 -40.29 -10.21
CA GLY A 50 0.24 -41.44 -10.59
C GLY A 50 0.47 -42.67 -9.69
N ILE A 51 0.65 -42.47 -8.39
CA ILE A 51 0.88 -43.53 -7.40
C ILE A 51 -0.45 -43.93 -6.77
N SER A 52 -0.68 -45.23 -6.65
CA SER A 52 -1.97 -45.80 -6.23
C SER A 52 -2.43 -45.44 -4.81
N SER A 53 -1.52 -45.00 -3.91
CA SER A 53 -1.90 -44.59 -2.55
C SER A 53 -0.89 -43.65 -1.89
N ARG A 54 -1.40 -42.80 -0.97
CA ARG A 54 -0.59 -41.99 -0.04
C ARG A 54 0.39 -42.82 0.78
N GLU A 55 0.02 -44.04 1.15
CA GLU A 55 0.86 -44.93 1.95
C GLU A 55 2.08 -45.39 1.15
N ARG A 56 1.92 -45.63 -0.15
CA ARG A 56 3.04 -45.99 -1.02
C ARG A 56 4.05 -44.85 -1.15
N VAL A 57 3.58 -43.61 -1.21
CA VAL A 57 4.45 -42.42 -1.20
C VAL A 57 5.23 -42.33 0.12
N ARG A 58 4.57 -42.53 1.27
CA ARG A 58 5.22 -42.55 2.58
C ARG A 58 6.32 -43.59 2.67
N GLN A 59 6.06 -44.81 2.20
CA GLN A 59 7.04 -45.90 2.17
C GLN A 59 8.27 -45.57 1.32
N ILE A 60 8.07 -44.93 0.15
CA ILE A 60 9.17 -44.48 -0.72
C ILE A 60 10.02 -43.44 0.01
N ILE A 61 9.41 -42.41 0.59
CA ILE A 61 10.13 -41.34 1.28
C ILE A 61 10.92 -41.88 2.48
N ASN A 62 10.31 -42.77 3.28
CA ASN A 62 11.00 -43.39 4.41
C ASN A 62 12.18 -44.24 3.95
N GLY A 63 11.93 -45.23 3.09
CA GLY A 63 12.95 -46.20 2.70
C GLY A 63 14.06 -45.63 1.80
N LYS A 64 13.83 -44.51 1.12
CA LYS A 64 14.83 -43.86 0.25
C LYS A 64 15.60 -42.74 0.94
N PHE A 65 14.99 -42.10 1.93
CA PHE A 65 15.55 -40.89 2.53
C PHE A 65 15.54 -40.95 4.06
N ARG A 66 14.38 -40.93 4.74
CA ARG A 66 14.34 -40.77 6.20
C ARG A 66 15.09 -41.84 6.98
N ASP A 67 15.01 -43.10 6.54
CA ASP A 67 15.60 -44.23 7.26
C ASP A 67 17.12 -44.34 7.01
N LYS A 68 17.68 -43.52 6.12
CA LYS A 68 19.05 -43.66 5.59
C LYS A 68 19.92 -42.42 5.72
N VAL A 69 19.32 -41.28 6.03
CA VAL A 69 19.99 -39.98 6.04
C VAL A 69 19.95 -39.43 7.46
N SER A 70 21.11 -39.07 7.99
CA SER A 70 21.23 -38.41 9.29
C SER A 70 21.39 -36.89 9.11
N LEU A 71 21.33 -36.15 10.21
CA LEU A 71 21.59 -34.70 10.17
C LEU A 71 23.04 -34.38 9.79
N GLU A 72 23.99 -35.28 10.09
CA GLU A 72 25.41 -35.13 9.74
C GLU A 72 25.62 -35.13 8.22
N ASP A 73 24.76 -35.85 7.48
CA ASP A 73 24.79 -35.85 6.02
C ASP A 73 24.31 -34.49 5.44
N MET A 74 23.57 -33.69 6.21
CA MET A 74 22.78 -32.53 5.76
C MET A 74 23.15 -31.22 6.49
N ALA A 75 24.41 -30.78 6.38
CA ALA A 75 24.89 -29.55 7.00
C ALA A 75 24.09 -28.29 6.60
N GLU A 76 23.52 -28.27 5.39
CA GLU A 76 22.69 -27.19 4.88
C GLU A 76 21.42 -26.98 5.73
N LEU A 77 20.83 -28.06 6.27
CA LEU A 77 19.65 -27.96 7.13
C LEU A 77 19.98 -27.27 8.46
N SER A 78 21.16 -27.54 9.02
CA SER A 78 21.63 -26.86 10.23
C SER A 78 21.87 -25.36 9.99
N GLN A 79 22.38 -24.99 8.81
CA GLN A 79 22.56 -23.58 8.44
C GLN A 79 21.21 -22.85 8.32
N ILE A 80 20.24 -23.46 7.64
CA ILE A 80 18.88 -22.90 7.51
C ILE A 80 18.21 -22.78 8.88
N ALA A 81 18.30 -23.82 9.73
CA ALA A 81 17.71 -23.80 11.06
C ALA A 81 18.32 -22.71 11.94
N ASN A 82 19.65 -22.52 11.89
CA ASN A 82 20.33 -21.45 12.61
C ASN A 82 19.89 -20.06 12.12
N PHE A 83 19.67 -19.89 10.81
CA PHE A 83 19.15 -18.66 10.25
C PHE A 83 17.75 -18.33 10.79
N ILE A 84 16.83 -19.30 10.75
CA ILE A 84 15.45 -19.16 11.27
C ILE A 84 15.48 -18.80 12.77
N LYS A 85 16.24 -19.56 13.56
CA LYS A 85 16.36 -19.35 15.01
C LYS A 85 16.95 -17.98 15.36
N LYS A 86 17.93 -17.50 14.60
CA LYS A 86 18.55 -16.18 14.81
C LYS A 86 17.55 -15.05 14.55
N LYS A 87 16.62 -15.22 13.61
CA LYS A 87 15.61 -14.21 13.29
C LYS A 87 14.44 -14.21 14.26
N GLY A 88 13.97 -15.39 14.69
CA GLY A 88 12.84 -15.55 15.63
C GLY A 88 11.46 -15.22 15.03
N VAL A 89 11.36 -14.09 14.34
CA VAL A 89 10.18 -13.65 13.59
C VAL A 89 10.63 -13.17 12.22
N ILE A 90 10.08 -13.71 11.14
CA ILE A 90 10.42 -13.29 9.78
C ILE A 90 9.29 -13.56 8.80
N PHE A 91 9.08 -12.67 7.82
CA PHE A 91 8.18 -12.94 6.72
C PHE A 91 8.79 -13.99 5.78
N VAL A 92 7.95 -14.86 5.23
CA VAL A 92 8.41 -15.98 4.40
C VAL A 92 9.12 -15.50 3.14
N ASP A 93 8.66 -14.41 2.52
CA ASP A 93 9.31 -13.84 1.35
C ASP A 93 10.77 -13.42 1.64
N GLU A 94 10.99 -12.65 2.71
CA GLU A 94 12.32 -12.23 3.18
C GLU A 94 13.21 -13.41 3.54
N LEU A 95 12.65 -14.42 4.22
CA LEU A 95 13.37 -15.63 4.58
C LEU A 95 13.83 -16.36 3.33
N MET A 96 12.93 -16.60 2.38
CA MET A 96 13.22 -17.34 1.17
C MET A 96 14.22 -16.58 0.30
N GLU A 97 14.10 -15.27 0.18
CA GLU A 97 15.06 -14.40 -0.52
C GLU A 97 16.45 -14.52 0.11
N SER A 98 16.56 -14.34 1.42
CA SER A 98 17.85 -14.45 2.15
C SER A 98 18.53 -15.82 1.97
N LEU A 99 17.74 -16.90 1.95
CA LEU A 99 18.27 -18.26 1.79
C LEU A 99 18.67 -18.56 0.34
N VAL A 100 18.00 -17.95 -0.65
CA VAL A 100 18.39 -18.02 -2.06
C VAL A 100 19.68 -17.24 -2.31
N GLU A 101 19.80 -16.02 -1.76
CA GLU A 101 21.03 -15.21 -1.84
C GLU A 101 22.22 -15.93 -1.19
N SER A 102 21.98 -16.63 -0.08
CA SER A 102 22.99 -17.46 0.59
C SER A 102 23.32 -18.75 -0.16
N SER A 103 22.75 -18.98 -1.35
CA SER A 103 22.95 -20.19 -2.16
C SER A 103 22.62 -21.50 -1.44
N LEU A 104 21.69 -21.45 -0.47
CA LEU A 104 21.19 -22.62 0.25
C LEU A 104 20.00 -23.24 -0.47
N LEU A 105 19.12 -22.41 -1.03
CA LEU A 105 17.88 -22.81 -1.69
C LEU A 105 17.80 -22.30 -3.12
N SER A 106 16.96 -22.94 -3.93
CA SER A 106 16.54 -22.42 -5.23
C SER A 106 15.22 -21.64 -5.11
N LYS A 107 14.92 -20.75 -6.08
CA LYS A 107 13.70 -19.93 -6.11
C LYS A 107 12.41 -20.76 -6.20
N GLU A 108 12.51 -22.00 -6.67
CA GLU A 108 11.40 -22.94 -6.78
C GLU A 108 10.98 -23.52 -5.43
N THR A 109 11.85 -23.42 -4.41
CA THR A 109 11.60 -24.02 -3.09
C THR A 109 10.39 -23.41 -2.41
N LYS A 110 9.54 -24.24 -1.79
CA LYS A 110 8.31 -23.83 -1.10
C LYS A 110 8.44 -24.05 0.41
N ILE A 111 8.07 -23.02 1.18
CA ILE A 111 8.26 -22.98 2.64
C ILE A 111 7.58 -24.14 3.38
N VAL A 112 6.40 -24.56 2.94
CA VAL A 112 5.63 -25.64 3.60
C VAL A 112 6.42 -26.94 3.58
N GLY A 113 6.97 -27.31 2.42
CA GLY A 113 7.79 -28.51 2.30
C GLY A 113 9.15 -28.37 2.98
N LEU A 114 9.76 -27.18 2.94
CA LEU A 114 11.01 -26.90 3.64
C LEU A 114 10.87 -27.09 5.16
N LEU A 115 9.79 -26.59 5.76
CA LEU A 115 9.51 -26.80 7.18
C LEU A 115 9.27 -28.29 7.48
N GLN A 116 8.55 -29.02 6.62
CA GLN A 116 8.40 -30.47 6.77
C GLN A 116 9.76 -31.20 6.76
N LEU A 117 10.70 -30.74 5.94
CA LEU A 117 12.06 -31.28 5.88
C LEU A 117 12.81 -31.00 7.18
N LEU A 118 12.82 -29.75 7.65
CA LEU A 118 13.45 -29.38 8.92
C LEU A 118 12.87 -30.18 10.10
N HIS A 119 11.54 -30.28 10.19
CA HIS A 119 10.86 -31.03 11.25
C HIS A 119 11.21 -32.52 11.23
N THR A 120 11.42 -33.10 10.04
CA THR A 120 11.84 -34.50 9.89
C THR A 120 13.18 -34.76 10.57
N PHE A 121 14.09 -33.78 10.57
CA PHE A 121 15.39 -33.85 11.24
C PHE A 121 15.38 -33.24 12.65
N ASN A 122 14.20 -33.06 13.24
CA ASN A 122 14.00 -32.44 14.56
C ASN A 122 14.52 -30.99 14.68
N LEU A 123 14.57 -30.25 13.57
CA LEU A 123 14.94 -28.84 13.53
C LEU A 123 13.68 -27.97 13.46
N CYS A 124 13.72 -26.81 14.12
CA CYS A 124 12.69 -25.76 14.05
C CYS A 124 11.24 -26.22 14.33
N LYS A 125 11.03 -27.29 15.11
CA LYS A 125 9.68 -27.79 15.43
C LYS A 125 8.80 -26.77 16.17
N GLU A 126 9.44 -25.82 16.83
CA GLU A 126 8.82 -24.71 17.53
C GLU A 126 8.30 -23.61 16.60
N PHE A 127 8.71 -23.59 15.33
CA PHE A 127 8.32 -22.58 14.34
C PHE A 127 7.15 -23.05 13.49
N GLU A 128 6.20 -22.14 13.28
CA GLU A 128 5.02 -22.40 12.49
C GLU A 128 4.65 -21.20 11.62
N LEU A 129 3.84 -21.46 10.59
CA LEU A 129 3.35 -20.44 9.69
C LEU A 129 2.09 -19.77 10.22
N TYR A 130 2.01 -18.46 10.04
CA TYR A 130 0.87 -17.62 10.35
C TYR A 130 0.58 -16.68 9.17
N ASN A 131 -0.67 -16.32 8.95
CA ASN A 131 -1.05 -15.27 8.00
C ASN A 131 -0.86 -13.87 8.64
N VAL A 132 -1.15 -12.81 7.88
CA VAL A 132 -1.02 -11.41 8.33
C VAL A 132 -1.97 -11.01 9.47
N ASP A 133 -2.99 -11.81 9.74
CA ASP A 133 -3.85 -11.68 10.92
C ASP A 133 -3.37 -12.54 12.11
N LEU A 134 -2.16 -13.09 12.00
CA LEU A 134 -1.50 -13.94 12.99
C LEU A 134 -2.32 -15.20 13.34
N ARG A 135 -3.06 -15.74 12.36
CA ARG A 135 -3.79 -17.01 12.46
C ARG A 135 -3.10 -18.07 11.61
N LYS A 136 -3.39 -19.35 11.87
CA LYS A 136 -2.91 -20.44 11.01
C LYS A 136 -3.38 -20.20 9.56
N PRO A 137 -2.49 -20.27 8.57
CA PRO A 137 -2.87 -20.07 7.19
C PRO A 137 -3.76 -21.23 6.73
N THR A 138 -4.77 -20.88 5.95
CA THR A 138 -5.59 -21.84 5.20
C THR A 138 -4.83 -22.32 3.95
N ASN A 139 -5.31 -23.38 3.32
CA ASN A 139 -4.76 -23.79 2.02
C ASN A 139 -4.90 -22.67 0.97
N THR A 140 -6.02 -21.94 0.99
CA THR A 140 -6.26 -20.80 0.11
C THR A 140 -5.23 -19.69 0.31
N ASP A 141 -4.86 -19.37 1.56
CA ASP A 141 -3.82 -18.36 1.82
C ASP A 141 -2.49 -18.75 1.16
N ILE A 142 -2.15 -20.04 1.15
CA ILE A 142 -0.90 -20.56 0.57
C ILE A 142 -1.00 -20.63 -0.96
N GLU A 143 -2.13 -21.05 -1.50
CA GLU A 143 -2.36 -21.20 -2.94
C GLU A 143 -2.41 -19.84 -3.66
N GLU A 144 -3.01 -18.82 -3.04
CA GLU A 144 -3.05 -17.44 -3.55
C GLU A 144 -1.73 -16.70 -3.35
N GLY A 145 -0.74 -17.32 -2.69
CA GLY A 145 0.55 -16.69 -2.41
C GLY A 145 0.44 -15.50 -1.46
N LYS A 146 -0.51 -15.53 -0.53
CA LYS A 146 -0.63 -14.49 0.50
C LYS A 146 0.63 -14.45 1.35
N GLN A 147 0.91 -13.28 1.90
CA GLN A 147 2.05 -13.09 2.77
C GLN A 147 1.92 -13.90 4.06
N LEU A 148 2.98 -14.61 4.40
CA LEU A 148 3.05 -15.49 5.56
C LEU A 148 4.20 -15.07 6.47
N LEU A 149 4.00 -15.30 7.76
CA LEU A 149 4.96 -15.07 8.82
C LEU A 149 5.41 -16.42 9.38
N LEU A 150 6.71 -16.59 9.58
CA LEU A 150 7.29 -17.72 10.31
C LEU A 150 7.73 -17.26 11.69
N THR A 151 7.19 -17.87 12.74
CA THR A 151 7.62 -17.60 14.12
C THR A 151 7.20 -18.73 15.07
N HIS A 152 7.65 -18.69 16.32
CA HIS A 152 7.23 -19.65 17.34
C HIS A 152 5.96 -19.22 18.08
N GLU A 153 5.22 -20.18 18.64
CA GLU A 153 3.89 -19.95 19.23
C GLU A 153 3.90 -18.89 20.35
N GLY A 154 4.93 -18.89 21.21
CA GLY A 154 5.07 -17.87 22.26
C GLY A 154 5.17 -16.44 21.73
N GLU A 155 5.98 -16.23 20.69
CA GLU A 155 6.17 -14.93 20.06
C GLU A 155 4.94 -14.48 19.29
N GLN A 156 4.27 -15.43 18.62
CA GLN A 156 3.03 -15.17 17.91
C GLN A 156 1.96 -14.63 18.86
N LYS A 157 1.84 -15.17 20.07
CA LYS A 157 0.87 -14.67 21.07
C LYS A 157 1.17 -13.23 21.47
N LEU A 158 2.43 -12.90 21.74
CA LEU A 158 2.87 -11.53 22.04
C LEU A 158 2.57 -10.57 20.89
N LEU A 159 2.91 -10.97 19.66
CA LEU A 159 2.61 -10.21 18.45
C LEU A 159 1.11 -10.00 18.27
N LEU A 160 0.29 -11.02 18.53
CA LEU A 160 -1.16 -10.95 18.38
C LEU A 160 -1.78 -9.98 19.37
N GLU A 161 -1.38 -10.04 20.64
CA GLU A 161 -1.85 -9.11 21.68
C GLU A 161 -1.50 -7.66 21.33
N MET A 162 -0.25 -7.42 20.93
CA MET A 162 0.20 -6.10 20.50
C MET A 162 -0.54 -5.62 19.26
N TYR A 163 -0.70 -6.47 18.24
CA TYR A 163 -1.38 -6.12 16.99
C TYR A 163 -2.87 -5.83 17.22
N GLN A 164 -3.52 -6.55 18.13
CA GLN A 164 -4.90 -6.28 18.52
C GLN A 164 -5.05 -4.92 19.20
N ARG A 165 -4.13 -4.53 20.10
CA ARG A 165 -4.11 -3.19 20.71
C ARG A 165 -3.96 -2.10 19.65
N ILE A 166 -2.99 -2.23 18.76
CA ILE A 166 -2.77 -1.29 17.64
C ILE A 166 -4.05 -1.16 16.79
N LYS A 167 -4.71 -2.27 16.49
CA LYS A 167 -5.97 -2.28 15.72
C LYS A 167 -7.11 -1.49 16.38
N THR A 168 -7.11 -1.23 17.70
CA THR A 168 -8.21 -0.49 18.37
C THR A 168 -8.03 1.03 18.31
N TYR A 169 -6.80 1.54 18.22
CA TYR A 169 -6.49 2.98 18.20
C TYR A 169 -7.29 3.77 17.16
N PRO A 170 -7.36 3.32 15.89
CA PRO A 170 -8.14 3.99 14.87
C PRO A 170 -9.63 4.10 15.17
N GLY A 171 -10.15 3.23 16.06
CA GLY A 171 -11.55 3.26 16.49
C GLY A 171 -11.94 4.62 17.10
N MET A 172 -11.06 5.21 17.91
CA MET A 172 -11.29 6.50 18.58
C MET A 172 -10.61 7.68 17.89
N HIS A 173 -9.40 7.47 17.37
CA HIS A 173 -8.54 8.52 16.84
C HIS A 173 -8.72 8.75 15.32
N GLY A 174 -9.23 7.75 14.60
CA GLY A 174 -9.28 7.80 13.13
C GLY A 174 -7.96 7.36 12.54
N ILE A 175 -7.35 8.17 11.70
CA ILE A 175 -6.02 7.87 11.16
C ILE A 175 -4.98 8.06 12.27
N CYS A 176 -4.12 7.06 12.50
CA CYS A 176 -3.11 7.09 13.56
C CYS A 176 -1.70 6.97 12.97
N ASN A 177 -0.73 7.68 13.54
CA ASN A 177 0.67 7.40 13.31
C ASN A 177 1.10 6.21 14.20
N LEU A 178 1.71 5.19 13.60
CA LEU A 178 2.11 3.98 14.31
C LEU A 178 3.22 4.24 15.35
N TYR A 179 4.13 5.17 15.08
CA TYR A 179 5.20 5.51 16.02
C TYR A 179 4.62 6.07 17.33
N ASP A 180 3.67 7.00 17.24
CA ASP A 180 2.99 7.57 18.39
C ASP A 180 2.21 6.51 19.19
N VAL A 181 1.63 5.52 18.50
CA VAL A 181 0.96 4.37 19.16
C VAL A 181 1.97 3.53 19.94
N PHE A 182 3.14 3.25 19.36
CA PHE A 182 4.21 2.50 20.04
C PHE A 182 4.71 3.24 21.28
N GLU A 183 4.92 4.56 21.18
CA GLU A 183 5.33 5.39 22.30
C GLU A 183 4.25 5.45 23.38
N ASN A 184 3.00 5.70 22.99
CA ASN A 184 1.87 5.83 23.93
C ASN A 184 1.60 4.54 24.71
N GLU A 185 1.75 3.38 24.08
CA GLU A 185 1.54 2.06 24.69
C GLU A 185 2.81 1.45 25.31
N ASN A 186 3.95 2.13 25.20
CA ASN A 186 5.28 1.65 25.59
C ASN A 186 5.59 0.25 25.00
N LEU A 187 5.34 0.10 23.70
CA LEU A 187 5.56 -1.16 22.98
C LEU A 187 7.04 -1.35 22.63
N ASN A 188 7.49 -2.61 22.59
CA ASN A 188 8.86 -2.91 22.19
C ASN A 188 9.08 -2.57 20.71
N GLY A 189 9.89 -1.53 20.46
CA GLY A 189 10.23 -1.05 19.12
C GLY A 189 10.89 -2.08 18.20
N SER A 190 11.44 -3.18 18.73
CA SER A 190 11.99 -4.27 17.88
C SER A 190 10.93 -4.92 16.99
N TYR A 191 9.65 -4.85 17.36
CA TYR A 191 8.54 -5.36 16.55
C TYR A 191 7.96 -4.34 15.57
N LEU A 192 8.43 -3.10 15.57
CA LEU A 192 7.89 -2.08 14.67
C LEU A 192 7.98 -2.50 13.19
N PRO A 193 9.10 -3.06 12.67
CA PRO A 193 9.17 -3.47 11.26
C PRO A 193 8.16 -4.58 10.93
N ILE A 194 7.97 -5.55 11.83
CA ILE A 194 7.04 -6.65 11.59
C ILE A 194 5.59 -6.15 11.60
N ILE A 195 5.25 -5.25 12.52
CA ILE A 195 3.93 -4.66 12.60
C ILE A 195 3.63 -3.79 11.38
N LYS A 196 4.58 -2.97 10.90
CA LYS A 196 4.41 -2.21 9.65
C LYS A 196 4.03 -3.13 8.50
N LYS A 197 4.74 -4.26 8.34
CA LYS A 197 4.39 -5.25 7.30
C LYS A 197 3.05 -5.94 7.55
N LEU A 198 2.69 -6.28 8.79
CA LEU A 198 1.38 -6.88 9.09
C LEU A 198 0.23 -5.93 8.75
N ILE A 199 0.40 -4.63 9.02
CA ILE A 199 -0.56 -3.60 8.64
C ILE A 199 -0.59 -3.49 7.12
N SER A 200 0.53 -3.22 6.44
CA SER A 200 0.54 -2.96 4.99
C SER A 200 0.03 -4.11 4.11
N HIS A 201 0.11 -5.34 4.60
CA HIS A 201 -0.40 -6.53 3.90
C HIS A 201 -1.81 -6.93 4.34
N SER A 202 -2.44 -6.17 5.25
CA SER A 202 -3.84 -6.38 5.60
C SER A 202 -4.73 -5.92 4.44
N GLU A 203 -5.67 -6.77 4.01
CA GLU A 203 -6.58 -6.50 2.88
C GLU A 203 -7.41 -5.21 3.05
N TYR A 204 -7.60 -4.74 4.29
CA TYR A 204 -8.51 -3.65 4.62
C TYR A 204 -7.82 -2.48 5.32
N SER A 205 -6.48 -2.44 5.31
CA SER A 205 -5.75 -1.29 5.82
C SER A 205 -5.53 -0.27 4.73
N TRP A 206 -5.83 0.98 5.04
CA TRP A 206 -5.21 2.11 4.38
C TRP A 206 -3.90 2.44 5.10
N VAL A 207 -2.83 2.67 4.35
CA VAL A 207 -1.51 3.05 4.87
C VAL A 207 -0.93 4.22 4.08
N ASN A 208 -0.22 5.11 4.77
CA ASN A 208 0.58 6.15 4.14
C ASN A 208 1.90 6.32 4.90
N GLN A 209 3.01 6.24 4.18
CA GLN A 209 4.34 6.47 4.71
C GLN A 209 4.98 7.64 3.95
N SER A 210 5.11 8.78 4.64
CA SER A 210 5.67 10.01 4.08
C SER A 210 7.17 10.14 4.34
N ASN A 211 7.69 9.60 5.45
CA ASN A 211 9.12 9.57 5.78
C ASN A 211 9.46 8.46 6.79
N GLU A 212 10.71 8.40 7.27
CA GLU A 212 11.19 7.35 8.17
C GLU A 212 10.44 7.28 9.52
N ASN A 213 9.84 8.38 9.99
CA ASN A 213 9.17 8.47 11.30
C ASN A 213 7.66 8.69 11.21
N GLN A 214 7.08 8.60 10.01
CA GLN A 214 5.65 8.77 9.78
C GLN A 214 5.09 7.55 9.07
N TYR A 215 4.26 6.80 9.79
CA TYR A 215 3.56 5.65 9.26
C TYR A 215 2.10 5.73 9.70
N PHE A 216 1.28 6.34 8.86
CA PHE A 216 -0.14 6.51 9.12
C PHE A 216 -0.92 5.28 8.67
N TYR A 217 -1.90 4.86 9.47
CA TYR A 217 -2.76 3.73 9.13
C TYR A 217 -4.20 3.92 9.61
N LEU A 218 -5.12 3.25 8.91
CA LEU A 218 -6.54 3.11 9.27
C LEU A 218 -7.06 1.76 8.77
N PHE A 219 -7.88 1.07 9.57
CA PHE A 219 -8.56 -0.14 9.12
C PHE A 219 -10.01 0.18 8.69
N GLU A 220 -10.34 -0.14 7.43
CA GLU A 220 -11.62 0.19 6.79
C GLU A 220 -12.68 -0.94 6.84
N ASN A 221 -12.28 -2.16 7.20
CA ASN A 221 -13.23 -3.26 7.43
C ASN A 221 -13.98 -3.16 8.77
N ARG A 222 -13.58 -2.25 9.66
CA ARG A 222 -14.16 -2.10 10.99
C ARG A 222 -14.77 -0.72 11.18
N SER A 223 -15.61 -0.60 12.20
CA SER A 223 -16.11 0.72 12.61
C SER A 223 -14.95 1.56 13.16
N ASN A 224 -14.87 2.80 12.69
CA ASN A 224 -13.93 3.80 13.17
C ASN A 224 -14.61 5.18 13.20
N VAL A 225 -14.00 6.14 13.89
CA VAL A 225 -14.59 7.48 14.10
C VAL A 225 -14.87 8.22 12.79
N ILE A 226 -14.02 8.04 11.76
CA ILE A 226 -14.18 8.65 10.44
C ILE A 226 -15.34 7.99 9.68
N LYS A 227 -15.40 6.66 9.60
CA LYS A 227 -16.54 5.92 9.00
C LYS A 227 -17.87 6.28 9.68
N ASN A 228 -17.85 6.52 10.99
CA ASN A 228 -19.03 6.98 11.73
C ASN A 228 -19.43 8.39 11.31
N MET A 229 -18.47 9.32 11.28
CA MET A 229 -18.63 10.69 10.84
C MET A 229 -19.22 10.74 9.42
N LEU A 230 -18.57 10.09 8.44
CA LEU A 230 -18.98 10.08 7.04
C LEU A 230 -20.39 9.50 6.85
N GLY A 231 -20.73 8.42 7.57
CA GLY A 231 -22.07 7.86 7.57
C GLY A 231 -23.12 8.84 8.12
N LYS A 232 -22.79 9.65 9.13
CA LYS A 232 -23.69 10.70 9.62
C LYS A 232 -23.86 11.80 8.55
N THR A 233 -22.77 12.20 7.88
CA THR A 233 -22.78 13.18 6.79
C THR A 233 -23.67 12.75 5.61
N CYS A 234 -23.74 11.45 5.32
CA CYS A 234 -24.62 10.87 4.29
C CYS A 234 -26.12 11.12 4.52
N ASN A 235 -26.55 11.53 5.73
CA ASN A 235 -27.94 11.98 5.95
C ASN A 235 -28.24 13.35 5.31
N ILE A 236 -27.21 14.10 4.92
CA ILE A 236 -27.30 15.47 4.40
C ILE A 236 -26.93 15.47 2.92
N THR A 237 -25.77 14.93 2.58
CA THR A 237 -25.27 14.83 1.20
C THR A 237 -24.29 13.68 1.09
N LYS A 238 -24.21 13.08 -0.09
CA LYS A 238 -23.16 12.13 -0.46
C LYS A 238 -22.07 12.76 -1.31
N ASN A 239 -22.23 14.01 -1.74
CA ASN A 239 -21.29 14.73 -2.61
C ASN A 239 -20.72 15.92 -1.84
N ILE A 240 -19.39 15.99 -1.68
CA ILE A 240 -18.73 17.02 -0.86
C ILE A 240 -17.41 17.43 -1.53
N PRO A 241 -17.11 18.73 -1.68
CA PRO A 241 -15.78 19.16 -2.11
C PRO A 241 -14.68 18.65 -1.17
N ILE A 242 -13.58 18.18 -1.73
CA ILE A 242 -12.50 17.54 -0.97
C ILE A 242 -11.98 18.47 0.14
N TYR A 243 -11.74 19.74 -0.18
CA TYR A 243 -11.24 20.71 0.81
C TYR A 243 -12.20 20.92 1.99
N ILE A 244 -13.53 20.83 1.76
CA ILE A 244 -14.52 20.88 2.85
C ILE A 244 -14.45 19.60 3.67
N LEU A 245 -14.36 18.45 3.01
CA LEU A 245 -14.32 17.15 3.69
C LEU A 245 -13.06 17.01 4.56
N VAL A 246 -11.91 17.50 4.10
CA VAL A 246 -10.66 17.56 4.87
C VAL A 246 -10.85 18.35 6.17
N GLU A 247 -11.42 19.55 6.10
CA GLU A 247 -11.67 20.39 7.28
C GLU A 247 -12.61 19.71 8.28
N LEU A 248 -13.68 19.08 7.77
CA LEU A 248 -14.65 18.40 8.62
C LEU A 248 -14.01 17.19 9.34
N ILE A 249 -13.29 16.33 8.60
CA ILE A 249 -12.60 15.18 9.20
C ILE A 249 -11.60 15.67 10.23
N TYR A 250 -10.75 16.64 9.89
CA TYR A 250 -9.74 17.20 10.78
C TYR A 250 -10.36 17.72 12.08
N LYS A 251 -11.38 18.57 12.02
CA LYS A 251 -12.08 19.07 13.22
C LYS A 251 -12.77 17.96 14.01
N TYR A 252 -13.30 16.94 13.33
CA TYR A 252 -14.00 15.83 13.99
C TYR A 252 -13.06 14.92 14.80
N ILE A 253 -11.83 14.72 14.31
CA ILE A 253 -10.82 13.88 14.97
C ILE A 253 -9.84 14.68 15.85
N SER A 254 -9.84 16.01 15.80
CA SER A 254 -8.96 16.87 16.63
C SER A 254 -9.55 17.15 18.02
N LYS A 255 -9.86 16.10 18.78
CA LYS A 255 -10.44 16.21 20.13
C LYS A 255 -9.35 16.24 21.19
N ARG A 256 -9.39 17.25 22.08
CA ARG A 256 -8.45 17.39 23.23
C ARG A 256 -8.41 16.20 24.19
N THR A 257 -9.40 15.32 24.16
CA THR A 257 -9.48 14.14 25.02
C THR A 257 -8.72 12.94 24.47
N LEU A 258 -8.18 13.04 23.25
CA LEU A 258 -7.45 11.96 22.60
C LEU A 258 -6.00 11.94 23.07
N THR A 259 -5.39 10.75 23.07
CA THR A 259 -4.01 10.55 23.52
C THR A 259 -2.99 10.70 22.40
N LEU A 260 -3.44 10.63 21.14
CA LEU A 260 -2.60 10.83 19.97
C LEU A 260 -2.95 12.15 19.27
N GLU A 261 -1.92 12.79 18.72
CA GLU A 261 -2.10 13.95 17.85
C GLU A 261 -2.83 13.54 16.54
N PRO A 262 -3.74 14.39 16.03
CA PRO A 262 -4.40 14.14 14.77
C PRO A 262 -3.41 14.23 13.60
N PRO A 263 -3.64 13.51 12.48
CA PRO A 263 -2.85 13.67 11.27
C PRO A 263 -3.00 15.09 10.70
N SER A 264 -2.03 15.49 9.88
CA SER A 264 -2.14 16.75 9.15
C SER A 264 -3.26 16.71 8.10
N LYS A 265 -3.69 17.88 7.62
CA LYS A 265 -4.74 18.00 6.61
C LYS A 265 -4.34 17.35 5.29
N GLU A 266 -3.06 17.40 4.95
CA GLU A 266 -2.48 16.76 3.77
C GLU A 266 -2.64 15.23 3.85
N ILE A 267 -2.36 14.62 5.01
CA ILE A 267 -2.54 13.18 5.23
C ILE A 267 -4.03 12.79 5.13
N ILE A 268 -4.93 13.63 5.66
CA ILE A 268 -6.38 13.41 5.53
C ILE A 268 -6.82 13.48 4.06
N GLU A 269 -6.29 14.42 3.28
CA GLU A 269 -6.57 14.53 1.84
C GLU A 269 -6.09 13.29 1.08
N ILE A 270 -4.87 12.79 1.37
CA ILE A 270 -4.36 11.54 0.80
C ILE A 270 -5.27 10.36 1.16
N TYR A 271 -5.76 10.31 2.41
CA TYR A 271 -6.73 9.30 2.81
C TYR A 271 -8.03 9.38 1.99
N ILE A 272 -8.62 10.57 1.84
CA ILE A 272 -9.84 10.78 1.05
C ILE A 272 -9.66 10.26 -0.38
N HIS A 273 -8.50 10.50 -1.00
CA HIS A 273 -8.23 10.06 -2.36
C HIS A 273 -8.07 8.55 -2.53
N ASN A 274 -7.73 7.83 -1.46
CA ASN A 274 -7.36 6.41 -1.51
C ASN A 274 -8.26 5.51 -0.65
N SER A 275 -9.25 6.09 0.03
CA SER A 275 -10.21 5.37 0.87
C SER A 275 -11.17 4.54 0.01
N THR A 276 -11.53 3.36 0.51
CA THR A 276 -12.56 2.51 -0.13
C THR A 276 -13.99 3.01 0.08
N TYR A 277 -14.20 4.01 0.95
CA TYR A 277 -15.53 4.55 1.27
C TYR A 277 -16.01 5.63 0.31
N MET A 278 -15.18 6.05 -0.64
CA MET A 278 -15.52 7.17 -1.51
C MET A 278 -14.87 7.07 -2.88
N SER A 279 -15.53 7.67 -3.86
CA SER A 279 -14.99 7.91 -5.19
C SER A 279 -14.75 9.40 -5.40
N ILE A 280 -13.81 9.76 -6.27
CA ILE A 280 -13.45 11.15 -6.52
C ILE A 280 -13.86 11.53 -7.93
N GLN A 281 -14.62 12.61 -8.08
CA GLN A 281 -15.01 13.14 -9.39
C GLN A 281 -15.05 14.67 -9.34
N GLY A 282 -14.31 15.32 -10.24
CA GLY A 282 -14.37 16.77 -10.41
C GLY A 282 -13.97 17.59 -9.18
N GLY A 283 -13.06 17.07 -8.33
CA GLY A 283 -12.65 17.74 -7.07
C GLY A 283 -13.62 17.55 -5.90
N ASN A 284 -14.64 16.71 -6.08
CA ASN A 284 -15.54 16.28 -5.02
C ASN A 284 -15.30 14.82 -4.64
N ALA A 285 -15.53 14.51 -3.36
CA ALA A 285 -15.63 13.17 -2.83
C ALA A 285 -17.10 12.75 -2.79
N PHE A 286 -17.37 11.59 -3.39
CA PHE A 286 -18.67 10.93 -3.42
C PHE A 286 -18.65 9.77 -2.42
N LEU A 287 -19.42 9.88 -1.34
CA LEU A 287 -19.45 8.92 -0.25
C LEU A 287 -20.27 7.69 -0.65
N ASP A 288 -19.62 6.53 -0.69
CA ASP A 288 -20.22 5.22 -0.90
C ASP A 288 -20.48 4.53 0.45
N LEU A 289 -21.33 5.15 1.25
CA LEU A 289 -21.72 4.68 2.57
C LEU A 289 -23.23 4.78 2.77
N GLU A 290 -23.75 3.87 3.60
CA GLU A 290 -25.11 3.97 4.09
C GLU A 290 -25.22 5.04 5.20
N PRO A 291 -26.31 5.84 5.21
CA PRO A 291 -26.55 6.82 6.26
C PRO A 291 -26.58 6.17 7.66
N LYS A 292 -25.86 6.76 8.61
CA LYS A 292 -25.85 6.35 10.01
C LYS A 292 -26.84 7.14 10.85
N LYS A 293 -27.35 6.51 11.91
CA LYS A 293 -28.27 7.15 12.86
C LYS A 293 -27.62 8.40 13.47
N LEU A 294 -28.35 9.51 13.39
CA LEU A 294 -28.02 10.77 14.05
C LEU A 294 -28.46 10.75 15.53
N ASP A 295 -27.66 11.40 16.37
CA ASP A 295 -27.99 11.65 17.77
C ASP A 295 -29.14 12.67 17.88
N LEU A 296 -29.82 12.71 19.03
CA LEU A 296 -31.01 13.56 19.19
C LEU A 296 -30.73 15.04 18.90
N ILE A 297 -29.62 15.56 19.43
CA ILE A 297 -29.19 16.94 19.20
C ILE A 297 -28.79 17.19 17.74
N GLU A 298 -28.18 16.22 17.05
CA GLU A 298 -27.84 16.34 15.63
C GLU A 298 -29.12 16.43 14.78
N LYS A 299 -30.16 15.65 15.13
CA LYS A 299 -31.48 15.75 14.49
C LYS A 299 -32.13 17.11 14.74
N ASP A 300 -32.13 17.58 15.99
CA ASP A 300 -32.70 18.88 16.34
C ASP A 300 -32.00 20.02 15.59
N ILE A 301 -30.68 19.96 15.40
CA ILE A 301 -29.92 20.92 14.60
C ILE A 301 -30.35 20.86 13.13
N LEU A 302 -30.47 19.68 12.53
CA LEU A 302 -30.95 19.55 11.15
C LEU A 302 -32.39 20.04 10.98
N ASP A 303 -33.26 19.76 11.95
CA ASP A 303 -34.64 20.26 11.93
C ASP A 303 -34.69 21.77 12.07
N PHE A 304 -33.75 22.38 12.81
CA PHE A 304 -33.58 23.84 12.81
C PHE A 304 -33.27 24.38 11.41
N TYR A 305 -32.27 23.81 10.71
CA TYR A 305 -31.93 24.18 9.32
C TYR A 305 -33.13 24.03 8.37
N LYS A 306 -33.91 22.94 8.50
CA LYS A 306 -35.12 22.72 7.69
C LYS A 306 -36.20 23.78 7.96
N ASN A 307 -36.45 24.10 9.23
CA ASN A 307 -37.50 25.04 9.61
C ASN A 307 -37.22 26.48 9.16
N ILE A 308 -35.95 26.90 9.17
CA ILE A 308 -35.55 28.24 8.71
C ILE A 308 -35.39 28.33 7.18
N GLY A 309 -35.33 27.19 6.47
CA GLY A 309 -35.23 27.14 5.02
C GLY A 309 -33.93 27.68 4.41
N ARG A 310 -32.83 27.75 5.18
CA ARG A 310 -31.52 28.22 4.72
C ARG A 310 -30.40 27.33 5.22
N ASN A 311 -29.29 27.25 4.48
CA ASN A 311 -28.14 26.39 4.79
C ASN A 311 -27.03 27.07 5.60
N THR A 312 -27.20 28.34 5.97
CA THR A 312 -26.18 29.10 6.72
C THR A 312 -26.84 29.78 7.91
N ILE A 313 -26.26 29.60 9.10
CA ILE A 313 -26.74 30.17 10.37
C ILE A 313 -25.59 30.76 11.19
N THR A 314 -25.92 31.66 12.12
CA THR A 314 -24.98 32.20 13.11
C THR A 314 -25.00 31.38 14.39
N TYR A 315 -23.93 31.50 15.20
CA TYR A 315 -23.88 30.88 16.52
C TYR A 315 -25.06 31.29 17.42
N THR A 316 -25.41 32.57 17.42
CA THR A 316 -26.49 33.11 18.27
C THR A 316 -27.84 32.48 17.95
N GLU A 317 -28.14 32.27 16.68
CA GLU A 317 -29.42 31.71 16.22
C GLU A 317 -29.59 30.25 16.66
N VAL A 318 -28.56 29.42 16.42
CA VAL A 318 -28.60 28.00 16.81
C VAL A 318 -28.56 27.84 18.33
N ARG A 319 -27.79 28.69 19.02
CA ARG A 319 -27.71 28.71 20.48
C ARG A 319 -29.08 28.94 21.11
N SER A 320 -29.80 29.99 20.71
CA SER A 320 -31.11 30.30 21.27
C SER A 320 -32.13 29.18 21.03
N TYR A 321 -32.02 28.47 19.90
CA TYR A 321 -32.86 27.30 19.63
C TYR A 321 -32.52 26.11 20.53
N LEU A 322 -31.23 25.78 20.70
CA LEU A 322 -30.79 24.64 21.50
C LEU A 322 -30.98 24.85 23.00
N GLU A 323 -30.85 26.09 23.50
CA GLU A 323 -31.16 26.43 24.89
C GLU A 323 -32.67 26.25 25.20
N ARG A 324 -33.56 26.56 24.26
CA ARG A 324 -35.01 26.28 24.40
C ARG A 324 -35.35 24.79 24.37
N LYS A 325 -34.47 23.97 23.80
CA LYS A 325 -34.54 22.50 23.82
C LYS A 325 -33.86 21.89 25.06
N GLU A 326 -33.49 22.73 26.04
CA GLU A 326 -32.88 22.33 27.32
C GLU A 326 -31.47 21.71 27.20
N TYR A 327 -30.78 21.92 26.08
CA TYR A 327 -29.38 21.49 25.95
C TYR A 327 -28.43 22.43 26.68
N THR A 328 -27.45 21.85 27.39
CA THR A 328 -26.41 22.63 28.07
C THR A 328 -25.39 23.20 27.07
N LYS A 329 -24.83 24.36 27.39
CA LYS A 329 -23.81 25.02 26.56
C LYS A 329 -22.61 24.15 26.24
N ALA A 330 -22.07 23.48 27.25
CA ALA A 330 -20.93 22.58 27.05
C ALA A 330 -21.24 21.45 26.05
N TYR A 331 -22.49 20.95 26.05
CA TYR A 331 -22.90 19.87 25.16
C TYR A 331 -23.12 20.35 23.73
N TYR A 332 -23.89 21.43 23.52
CA TYR A 332 -24.11 21.92 22.16
C TYR A 332 -22.86 22.51 21.53
N ASP A 333 -21.98 23.17 22.29
CA ASP A 333 -20.70 23.67 21.76
C ASP A 333 -19.86 22.49 21.26
N LYS A 334 -19.75 21.41 22.05
CA LYS A 334 -19.04 20.20 21.63
C LYS A 334 -19.59 19.61 20.33
N VAL A 335 -20.91 19.56 20.18
CA VAL A 335 -21.56 18.99 18.98
C VAL A 335 -21.42 19.90 17.77
N LEU A 336 -21.59 21.21 17.93
CA LEU A 336 -21.50 22.17 16.83
C LEU A 336 -20.07 22.30 16.29
N PHE A 337 -19.08 22.43 17.18
CA PHE A 337 -17.68 22.64 16.79
C PHE A 337 -16.96 21.38 16.30
N SER A 338 -17.54 20.20 16.52
CA SER A 338 -17.09 18.92 15.97
C SER A 338 -18.22 18.21 15.24
N SER A 339 -19.02 18.95 14.48
CA SER A 339 -20.16 18.40 13.73
C SER A 339 -19.69 17.62 12.49
N PRO A 340 -20.31 16.47 12.18
CA PRO A 340 -19.99 15.72 10.95
C PRO A 340 -20.49 16.38 9.66
N PHE A 341 -21.37 17.39 9.74
CA PHE A 341 -22.06 17.96 8.58
C PHE A 341 -22.21 19.49 8.61
N ILE A 342 -21.50 20.17 9.52
CA ILE A 342 -21.47 21.63 9.58
C ILE A 342 -20.05 22.10 9.37
N TYR A 343 -19.85 22.86 8.30
CA TYR A 343 -18.64 23.63 8.06
C TYR A 343 -18.71 24.94 8.86
N ILE A 344 -17.61 25.32 9.50
CA ILE A 344 -17.52 26.56 10.28
C ILE A 344 -16.59 27.51 9.56
N ASP A 345 -17.16 28.58 9.03
CA ASP A 345 -16.43 29.68 8.41
C ASP A 345 -16.02 30.70 9.48
N GLU A 346 -14.71 30.83 9.66
CA GLU A 346 -14.06 31.69 10.66
C GLU A 346 -13.49 32.98 10.05
N SER A 347 -13.69 33.22 8.74
CA SER A 347 -13.12 34.35 7.99
C SER A 347 -13.50 35.73 8.55
N LYS A 348 -14.67 35.85 9.18
CA LYS A 348 -15.17 37.09 9.79
C LYS A 348 -14.64 37.38 11.20
N GLY A 349 -13.64 36.62 11.64
CA GLY A 349 -13.00 36.78 12.93
C GLY A 349 -13.76 36.15 14.09
N ARG A 350 -13.10 36.15 15.25
CA ARG A 350 -13.56 35.44 16.46
C ARG A 350 -14.94 35.94 16.90
N GLY A 351 -15.89 35.01 17.03
CA GLY A 351 -17.25 35.29 17.49
C GLY A 351 -18.27 35.60 16.38
N ASN A 352 -17.83 35.75 15.12
CA ASN A 352 -18.69 36.00 13.97
C ASN A 352 -18.80 34.78 13.04
N TYR A 353 -18.63 33.58 13.60
CA TYR A 353 -18.60 32.33 12.85
C TYR A 353 -19.93 32.07 12.13
N GLN A 354 -19.83 31.60 10.89
CA GLN A 354 -20.97 31.09 10.14
C GLN A 354 -20.94 29.56 10.17
N PHE A 355 -22.07 28.96 10.51
CA PHE A 355 -22.30 27.53 10.55
C PHE A 355 -23.04 27.15 9.27
N ILE A 356 -22.32 26.56 8.33
CA ILE A 356 -22.79 26.27 6.97
C ILE A 356 -23.02 24.77 6.84
N LEU A 357 -24.23 24.37 6.47
CA LEU A 357 -24.57 22.98 6.20
C LEU A 357 -23.82 22.50 4.95
N VAL A 358 -23.22 21.30 5.01
CA VAL A 358 -22.35 20.80 3.93
C VAL A 358 -23.03 20.69 2.56
N SER A 359 -24.35 20.51 2.52
CA SER A 359 -25.14 20.51 1.28
C SER A 359 -25.07 21.84 0.52
N ASN A 360 -24.72 22.94 1.19
CA ASN A 360 -24.53 24.26 0.56
C ASN A 360 -23.39 24.25 -0.47
N PHE A 361 -22.44 23.33 -0.35
CA PHE A 361 -21.29 23.22 -1.24
C PHE A 361 -21.52 22.25 -2.40
N ASN A 362 -22.73 21.68 -2.54
CA ASN A 362 -23.09 20.79 -3.64
C ASN A 362 -23.09 21.50 -5.00
N GLU A 363 -23.24 22.84 -5.01
CA GLU A 363 -23.40 23.65 -6.22
C GLU A 363 -22.54 24.93 -6.17
N SER A 364 -21.19 24.85 -6.14
CA SER A 364 -20.36 25.96 -6.67
C SER A 364 -18.88 25.62 -6.89
N SER A 365 -18.42 25.98 -8.09
CA SER A 365 -17.06 26.38 -8.50
C SER A 365 -15.92 25.36 -8.38
N THR A 366 -15.94 24.43 -9.33
CA THR A 366 -14.83 23.57 -9.72
C THR A 366 -13.66 24.35 -10.32
N ASN A 367 -12.45 24.02 -9.86
CA ASN A 367 -11.20 24.46 -10.48
C ASN A 367 -10.97 23.61 -11.76
N ASP A 368 -11.00 24.22 -12.94
CA ASP A 368 -10.91 23.52 -14.25
C ASP A 368 -9.71 22.55 -14.37
N LYS A 369 -8.62 22.82 -13.64
CA LYS A 369 -7.42 21.97 -13.62
C LYS A 369 -7.61 20.63 -12.89
N MET A 370 -8.50 20.56 -11.88
CA MET A 370 -8.79 19.32 -11.14
C MET A 370 -9.80 18.42 -11.88
N ILE A 371 -10.68 19.01 -12.69
CA ILE A 371 -11.55 18.25 -13.61
C ILE A 371 -10.70 17.51 -14.64
N GLU A 372 -9.69 18.18 -15.19
CA GLU A 372 -8.82 17.57 -16.20
C GLU A 372 -8.02 16.37 -15.64
N TYR A 373 -7.41 16.51 -14.44
CA TYR A 373 -6.72 15.40 -13.77
C TYR A 373 -7.64 14.19 -13.52
N SER A 374 -8.82 14.42 -12.91
CA SER A 374 -9.77 13.35 -12.60
C SER A 374 -10.31 12.65 -13.85
N LEU A 375 -10.65 13.41 -14.90
CA LEU A 375 -11.10 12.87 -16.19
C LEU A 375 -10.04 11.95 -16.84
N TYR A 376 -8.76 12.35 -16.83
CA TYR A 376 -7.70 11.51 -17.41
C TYR A 376 -7.38 10.30 -16.52
N LYS A 377 -7.45 10.44 -15.20
CA LYS A 377 -7.28 9.32 -14.27
C LYS A 377 -8.38 8.26 -14.45
N ASP A 378 -9.62 8.68 -14.64
CA ASP A 378 -10.75 7.76 -14.87
C ASP A 378 -10.59 7.02 -16.21
N LYS A 379 -10.20 7.72 -17.29
CA LYS A 379 -9.86 7.10 -18.58
C LYS A 379 -8.70 6.11 -18.50
N LEU A 380 -7.71 6.38 -17.63
CA LEU A 380 -6.59 5.46 -17.41
C LEU A 380 -7.03 4.23 -16.59
N LYS A 381 -7.93 4.39 -15.61
CA LYS A 381 -8.51 3.28 -14.84
C LYS A 381 -9.40 2.36 -15.67
N GLU A 382 -10.13 2.90 -16.65
CA GLU A 382 -10.94 2.12 -17.60
C GLU A 382 -10.14 1.08 -18.41
N LEU A 383 -8.80 1.19 -18.43
CA LEU A 383 -7.92 0.21 -19.08
C LEU A 383 -7.86 -1.14 -18.35
N ASN A 384 -8.33 -1.26 -17.10
CA ASN A 384 -8.46 -2.53 -16.34
C ASN A 384 -7.21 -3.44 -16.43
N GLY A 385 -6.00 -2.88 -16.27
CA GLY A 385 -4.75 -3.64 -16.32
C GLY A 385 -4.32 -4.13 -17.72
N LYS A 386 -4.97 -3.69 -18.79
CA LYS A 386 -4.60 -3.95 -20.20
C LYS A 386 -3.88 -2.75 -20.81
N THR A 387 -2.82 -2.29 -20.15
CA THR A 387 -1.95 -1.20 -20.63
C THR A 387 -1.24 -1.57 -21.95
N ASP A 388 -0.99 -2.88 -22.15
CA ASP A 388 -0.42 -3.44 -23.38
C ASP A 388 -1.46 -4.31 -24.13
N LYS A 389 -1.68 -4.07 -25.44
CA LYS A 389 -2.47 -4.94 -26.34
C LYS A 389 -1.57 -5.75 -27.28
N PRO A 390 -1.88 -7.03 -27.58
CA PRO A 390 -1.22 -7.77 -28.64
C PRO A 390 -1.81 -7.41 -30.01
N TYR A 391 -1.08 -6.61 -30.81
CA TYR A 391 -1.29 -6.48 -32.26
C TYR A 391 -0.01 -6.02 -32.95
N ASN A 392 0.82 -6.93 -33.47
CA ASN A 392 2.04 -6.75 -34.31
C ASN A 392 3.09 -5.66 -33.99
N GLU A 393 2.82 -4.71 -33.09
CA GLU A 393 3.71 -3.78 -32.41
C GLU A 393 3.03 -3.48 -31.06
N MET A 394 3.74 -3.60 -29.92
CA MET A 394 3.15 -3.35 -28.59
C MET A 394 2.75 -1.87 -28.44
N VAL A 395 1.49 -1.53 -28.70
CA VAL A 395 0.96 -0.17 -28.51
C VAL A 395 0.57 0.02 -27.04
N ARG A 396 1.35 0.86 -26.33
CA ARG A 396 1.09 1.27 -24.94
C ARG A 396 -0.07 2.25 -24.89
N GLN A 397 -1.24 1.82 -24.42
CA GLN A 397 -2.45 2.63 -24.48
C GLN A 397 -2.43 3.79 -23.47
N GLU A 398 -1.77 3.61 -22.31
CA GLU A 398 -1.63 4.68 -21.31
C GLU A 398 -0.82 5.85 -21.85
N GLN A 399 0.21 5.57 -22.65
CA GLN A 399 1.12 6.58 -23.19
C GLN A 399 0.37 7.58 -24.11
N GLN A 400 -0.61 7.10 -24.87
CA GLN A 400 -1.43 7.96 -25.74
C GLN A 400 -2.33 8.89 -24.92
N ILE A 401 -2.90 8.39 -23.82
CA ILE A 401 -3.77 9.18 -22.92
C ILE A 401 -2.93 10.22 -22.17
N LEU A 402 -1.79 9.82 -21.61
CA LEU A 402 -0.85 10.70 -20.89
C LEU A 402 -0.26 11.79 -21.80
N ARG A 403 0.10 11.42 -23.05
CA ARG A 403 0.55 12.37 -24.06
C ARG A 403 -0.55 13.37 -24.44
N ASN A 404 -1.78 12.89 -24.61
CA ASN A 404 -2.92 13.76 -24.88
C ASN A 404 -3.18 14.72 -23.72
N MET A 405 -3.05 14.29 -22.47
CA MET A 405 -3.15 15.17 -21.31
C MET A 405 -2.07 16.27 -21.33
N LEU A 406 -0.79 15.92 -21.52
CA LEU A 406 0.31 16.88 -21.46
C LEU A 406 0.21 17.97 -22.54
N PHE A 407 -0.17 17.57 -23.76
CA PHE A 407 -0.04 18.41 -24.96
C PHE A 407 -1.37 18.82 -25.60
N LYS A 408 -2.52 18.48 -25.01
CA LYS A 408 -3.86 18.80 -25.53
C LYS A 408 -3.92 20.22 -26.08
N ASN A 409 -4.47 20.40 -27.29
CA ASN A 409 -4.70 21.70 -27.94
C ASN A 409 -3.48 22.66 -27.98
N LYS A 410 -2.27 22.19 -27.65
CA LYS A 410 -1.04 22.97 -27.68
C LYS A 410 -0.28 22.68 -28.96
N ASN A 411 0.24 23.73 -29.58
CA ASN A 411 1.21 23.61 -30.67
C ASN A 411 2.65 23.58 -30.15
N THR A 412 2.87 24.09 -28.94
CA THR A 412 4.18 24.21 -28.28
C THR A 412 4.06 23.99 -26.77
N GLU A 413 5.10 23.48 -26.14
CA GLU A 413 5.24 23.39 -24.68
C GLU A 413 6.73 23.50 -24.31
N THR A 414 7.01 23.74 -23.03
CA THR A 414 8.38 23.87 -22.50
C THR A 414 8.89 22.54 -21.98
N CYS A 415 10.13 22.17 -22.35
CA CYS A 415 10.82 21.01 -21.77
C CYS A 415 11.00 21.19 -20.26
N ALA A 416 10.65 20.18 -19.47
CA ALA A 416 10.74 20.24 -18.02
C ALA A 416 12.17 20.44 -17.51
N ILE A 417 13.18 19.87 -18.20
CA ILE A 417 14.58 19.90 -17.77
C ILE A 417 15.32 21.14 -18.27
N CYS A 418 15.38 21.38 -19.58
CA CYS A 418 16.17 22.49 -20.13
C CYS A 418 15.43 23.84 -20.16
N GLY A 419 14.13 23.86 -19.81
CA GLY A 419 13.33 25.09 -19.77
C GLY A 419 13.07 25.76 -21.13
N ARG A 420 13.54 25.17 -22.25
CA ARG A 420 13.35 25.71 -23.60
C ARG A 420 11.99 25.32 -24.17
N LYS A 421 11.43 26.20 -25.00
CA LYS A 421 10.14 26.01 -25.67
C LYS A 421 10.32 25.25 -26.98
N PHE A 422 9.54 24.19 -27.18
CA PHE A 422 9.58 23.34 -28.37
C PHE A 422 8.20 23.16 -28.99
N SER A 423 8.16 22.72 -30.25
CA SER A 423 6.93 22.17 -30.82
C SER A 423 6.54 20.88 -30.10
N VAL A 424 5.24 20.57 -29.98
CA VAL A 424 4.79 19.30 -29.37
C VAL A 424 5.37 18.06 -30.08
N ARG A 425 5.65 18.18 -31.39
CA ARG A 425 6.30 17.11 -32.18
C ARG A 425 7.75 16.84 -31.76
N SER A 426 8.40 17.81 -31.13
CA SER A 426 9.77 17.72 -30.63
C SER A 426 9.84 17.36 -29.14
N LEU A 427 8.71 17.02 -28.53
CA LEU A 427 8.57 16.67 -27.13
C LEU A 427 7.99 15.26 -26.97
N VAL A 428 8.47 14.55 -25.96
CA VAL A 428 7.95 13.26 -25.52
C VAL A 428 7.28 13.40 -24.15
N ALA A 429 6.29 12.53 -23.90
CA ALA A 429 5.70 12.34 -22.59
C ALA A 429 6.55 11.34 -21.80
N ALA A 430 7.68 11.79 -21.27
CA ALA A 430 8.58 10.92 -20.54
C ALA A 430 7.98 10.58 -19.17
N HIS A 431 8.16 9.34 -18.70
CA HIS A 431 7.84 9.02 -17.32
C HIS A 431 8.92 9.56 -16.40
N LYS A 432 8.52 10.08 -15.24
CA LYS A 432 9.42 10.51 -14.17
C LYS A 432 10.16 9.32 -13.58
N LYS A 433 9.44 8.23 -13.27
CA LYS A 433 9.98 6.93 -12.85
C LYS A 433 10.04 5.98 -14.05
N LYS A 434 11.07 5.15 -14.15
CA LYS A 434 11.18 4.18 -15.26
C LYS A 434 9.93 3.28 -15.27
N ARG A 435 9.24 3.20 -16.41
CA ARG A 435 7.97 2.45 -16.55
C ARG A 435 8.06 1.00 -16.06
N LYS A 436 9.20 0.33 -16.27
CA LYS A 436 9.45 -1.05 -15.81
C LYS A 436 9.42 -1.19 -14.28
N ASP A 437 9.71 -0.11 -13.57
CA ASP A 437 9.78 -0.03 -12.11
C ASP A 437 8.52 0.64 -11.53
N CYS A 438 7.60 1.08 -12.40
CA CYS A 438 6.29 1.59 -12.01
C CYS A 438 5.32 0.44 -11.73
N SER A 439 4.59 0.52 -10.62
CA SER A 439 3.39 -0.25 -10.36
C SER A 439 2.26 0.13 -11.33
N GLU A 440 1.20 -0.67 -11.40
CA GLU A 440 0.03 -0.33 -12.22
C GLU A 440 -0.67 0.96 -11.74
N SER A 441 -0.67 1.25 -10.43
CA SER A 441 -1.21 2.52 -9.91
C SER A 441 -0.35 3.72 -10.31
N GLU A 442 0.97 3.56 -10.34
CA GLU A 442 1.90 4.59 -10.80
C GLU A 442 1.78 4.81 -12.32
N ARG A 443 1.67 3.74 -13.13
CA ARG A 443 1.46 3.83 -14.59
C ARG A 443 0.16 4.52 -14.97
N THR A 444 -0.83 4.46 -14.08
CA THR A 444 -2.16 5.06 -14.28
C THR A 444 -2.35 6.38 -13.53
N ASP A 445 -1.30 6.94 -12.91
CA ASP A 445 -1.32 8.30 -12.37
C ASP A 445 -0.97 9.32 -13.47
N PRO A 446 -1.87 10.27 -13.80
CA PRO A 446 -1.55 11.33 -14.75
C PRO A 446 -0.30 12.16 -14.38
N HIS A 447 0.08 12.23 -13.11
CA HIS A 447 1.28 12.94 -12.66
C HIS A 447 2.58 12.17 -12.88
N ILE A 448 2.56 10.92 -13.37
CA ILE A 448 3.78 10.12 -13.61
C ILE A 448 4.61 10.63 -14.79
N VAL A 449 4.08 11.53 -15.61
CA VAL A 449 4.74 12.04 -16.83
C VAL A 449 5.04 13.53 -16.81
N PHE A 450 6.00 13.93 -17.63
CA PHE A 450 6.33 15.32 -17.93
C PHE A 450 6.90 15.49 -19.36
N PRO A 451 6.96 16.71 -19.92
CA PRO A 451 7.42 16.91 -21.29
C PRO A 451 8.96 17.03 -21.36
N LEU A 452 9.64 16.13 -22.05
CA LEU A 452 11.08 16.23 -22.34
C LEU A 452 11.34 16.44 -23.82
N CYS A 453 12.42 17.15 -24.17
CA CYS A 453 12.79 17.36 -25.57
C CYS A 453 13.59 16.19 -26.14
N LEU A 454 13.32 15.90 -27.41
CA LEU A 454 14.05 14.90 -28.20
C LEU A 454 15.47 15.36 -28.58
N PHE A 455 15.84 16.60 -28.24
CA PHE A 455 17.15 17.20 -28.53
C PHE A 455 18.22 16.90 -27.46
N GLY A 456 17.93 16.05 -26.47
CA GLY A 456 18.93 15.55 -25.53
C GLY A 456 18.42 15.26 -24.11
N CYS A 457 17.44 16.04 -23.61
CA CYS A 457 16.95 15.85 -22.23
C CYS A 457 16.34 14.48 -21.98
N ASP A 458 15.58 13.95 -22.95
CA ASP A 458 14.95 12.63 -22.84
C ASP A 458 15.97 11.51 -22.69
N TYR A 459 16.90 11.43 -23.66
CA TYR A 459 18.00 10.46 -23.67
C TYR A 459 18.85 10.52 -22.39
N LEU A 460 19.33 11.73 -22.02
CA LEU A 460 20.18 11.90 -20.85
C LEU A 460 19.47 11.58 -19.53
N TYR A 461 18.15 11.78 -19.46
CA TYR A 461 17.35 11.40 -18.31
C TYR A 461 17.21 9.88 -18.18
N GLU A 462 16.87 9.20 -19.29
CA GLU A 462 16.71 7.74 -19.34
C GLU A 462 18.01 6.99 -19.00
N GLU A 463 19.15 7.49 -19.49
CA GLU A 463 20.49 6.91 -19.30
C GLU A 463 21.08 7.13 -17.90
N GLY A 464 20.44 7.90 -17.03
CA GLY A 464 20.94 8.10 -15.67
C GLY A 464 21.58 9.48 -15.45
N ASN A 465 22.06 10.13 -16.50
CA ASN A 465 22.89 11.33 -16.41
C ASN A 465 22.19 12.58 -15.85
N ILE A 466 20.86 12.58 -15.83
CA ILE A 466 20.04 13.63 -15.21
C ILE A 466 19.14 13.03 -14.12
N ARG A 467 19.12 13.72 -12.99
CA ARG A 467 18.31 13.45 -11.79
C ARG A 467 17.53 14.71 -11.42
N ILE A 468 16.40 14.54 -10.74
CA ILE A 468 15.65 15.66 -10.17
C ILE A 468 15.62 15.48 -8.65
N ALA A 469 16.09 16.48 -7.92
CA ALA A 469 16.07 16.49 -6.46
C ALA A 469 15.63 17.87 -5.97
N LEU A 470 14.70 17.90 -5.01
CA LEU A 470 14.18 19.14 -4.43
C LEU A 470 13.65 20.15 -5.48
N GLY A 471 13.17 19.65 -6.62
CA GLY A 471 12.67 20.50 -7.71
C GLY A 471 13.73 21.08 -8.62
N GLU A 472 14.99 20.67 -8.49
CA GLU A 472 16.12 21.12 -9.32
C GLU A 472 16.71 19.98 -10.15
N VAL A 473 17.26 20.33 -11.32
CA VAL A 473 18.01 19.42 -12.19
C VAL A 473 19.41 19.21 -11.60
N MET A 474 19.74 17.96 -11.29
CA MET A 474 21.06 17.52 -10.84
C MET A 474 21.69 16.62 -11.91
N ILE A 475 22.98 16.81 -12.19
CA ILE A 475 23.70 15.99 -13.17
C ILE A 475 24.55 14.90 -12.49
N GLU A 476 24.54 13.70 -13.07
CA GLU A 476 25.36 12.55 -12.65
C GLU A 476 26.07 11.98 -13.89
N PRO A 477 27.08 12.68 -14.44
CA PRO A 477 27.74 12.28 -15.68
C PRO A 477 28.43 10.92 -15.53
N ASN A 478 28.16 10.00 -16.45
CA ASN A 478 28.87 8.72 -16.52
C ASN A 478 30.20 8.83 -17.31
N ASN A 479 31.04 7.81 -17.24
CA ASN A 479 32.37 7.80 -17.86
C ASN A 479 32.36 7.69 -19.39
N ASP A 480 31.20 7.46 -20.01
CA ASP A 480 31.06 7.20 -21.44
C ASP A 480 30.64 8.45 -22.25
N LEU A 481 30.39 9.58 -21.57
CA LEU A 481 30.01 10.84 -22.21
C LEU A 481 31.18 11.53 -22.92
N GLN A 482 30.91 12.14 -24.08
CA GLN A 482 31.86 13.01 -24.78
C GLN A 482 31.68 14.47 -24.36
N GLU A 483 32.60 15.33 -24.83
CA GLU A 483 32.65 16.76 -24.48
C GLU A 483 31.33 17.50 -24.74
N THR A 484 30.64 17.16 -25.83
CA THR A 484 29.36 17.82 -26.20
C THR A 484 28.24 17.54 -25.20
N GLU A 485 28.10 16.30 -24.72
CA GLU A 485 27.12 15.94 -23.70
C GLU A 485 27.44 16.58 -22.35
N ILE A 486 28.73 16.62 -21.98
CA ILE A 486 29.20 17.23 -20.74
C ILE A 486 28.90 18.72 -20.74
N ASP A 487 29.22 19.43 -21.83
CA ASP A 487 28.90 20.85 -21.97
C ASP A 487 27.40 21.12 -21.86
N TYR A 488 26.58 20.26 -22.47
CA TYR A 488 25.13 20.37 -22.37
C TYR A 488 24.61 20.14 -20.94
N LEU A 489 25.12 19.12 -20.24
CA LEU A 489 24.77 18.84 -18.84
C LEU A 489 25.11 20.02 -17.93
N ASN A 490 26.29 20.62 -18.10
CA ASN A 490 26.71 21.78 -17.33
C ASN A 490 25.78 22.99 -17.52
N VAL A 491 25.23 23.19 -18.72
CA VAL A 491 24.29 24.29 -19.02
C VAL A 491 22.94 24.11 -18.32
N ILE A 492 22.49 22.87 -18.08
CA ILE A 492 21.17 22.60 -17.49
C ILE A 492 21.21 22.28 -16.00
N ASN A 493 22.41 22.08 -15.42
CA ASN A 493 22.59 21.81 -14.01
C ASN A 493 22.08 22.97 -13.15
N GLY A 494 21.29 22.65 -12.12
CA GLY A 494 20.65 23.64 -11.24
C GLY A 494 19.41 24.32 -11.84
N ASN A 495 18.94 23.93 -13.04
CA ASN A 495 17.69 24.46 -13.56
C ASN A 495 16.52 24.07 -12.65
N GLU A 496 15.70 25.06 -12.29
CA GLU A 496 14.45 24.82 -11.55
C GLU A 496 13.39 24.17 -12.44
N ILE A 497 12.81 23.07 -11.96
CA ILE A 497 11.66 22.43 -12.55
C ILE A 497 10.41 23.23 -12.18
N ALA A 498 9.60 23.63 -13.16
CA ALA A 498 8.34 24.33 -12.87
C ALA A 498 7.42 23.51 -11.94
N LYS A 499 6.83 24.15 -10.92
CA LYS A 499 5.99 23.50 -9.88
C LYS A 499 4.94 22.51 -10.41
N ARG A 500 4.35 22.78 -11.57
CA ARG A 500 3.36 21.89 -12.22
C ARG A 500 3.94 20.51 -12.60
N TRP A 501 5.23 20.42 -12.88
CA TRP A 501 5.91 19.18 -13.20
C TRP A 501 6.40 18.44 -11.96
N GLN A 502 6.41 19.09 -10.80
CA GLN A 502 6.77 18.48 -9.52
C GLN A 502 5.58 17.75 -8.85
N LEU A 503 4.35 17.95 -9.33
CA LEU A 503 3.16 17.25 -8.82
C LEU A 503 3.28 15.73 -8.97
N GLY A 504 2.72 14.95 -8.04
CA GLY A 504 2.82 13.49 -7.98
C GLY A 504 3.53 13.01 -6.72
N GLU A 505 3.77 11.71 -6.59
CA GLU A 505 4.57 11.19 -5.48
C GLU A 505 6.04 11.62 -5.61
N GLU A 506 6.71 11.92 -4.50
CA GLU A 506 8.15 12.24 -4.50
C GLU A 506 8.99 11.07 -5.05
N SER A 507 8.51 9.84 -4.84
CA SER A 507 9.07 8.60 -5.38
C SER A 507 9.22 8.60 -6.90
N TYR A 508 8.48 9.45 -7.62
CA TYR A 508 8.52 9.51 -9.08
C TYR A 508 9.86 10.01 -9.60
N PHE A 509 10.62 10.76 -8.80
CA PHE A 509 11.94 11.25 -9.16
C PHE A 509 13.08 10.49 -8.45
N LEU A 510 12.74 9.55 -7.55
CA LEU A 510 13.71 8.66 -6.92
C LEU A 510 14.08 7.57 -7.93
N LYS A 511 15.38 7.51 -8.27
CA LYS A 511 15.96 6.41 -9.04
C LYS A 511 16.35 5.27 -8.13
#